data_AF-A0A4U5X6U1-F1
#
_entry.id   AF-A0A4U5X6U1-F1
#
_cell.length_a   1.000
_cell.length_b   1.000
_cell.length_c   1.000
_cell.angle_alpha   90.00
_cell.angle_beta   90.00
_cell.angle_gamma   90.00
#
_symmetry.space_group_name_H-M   'P 1'
#
loop_
_entity.id
_entity.type
_entity.pdbx_description
1 polymer ?
#
loop_
_entity_poly.entity_id
_entity_poly.type
_entity_poly.pdbx_seq_one_letter_code
_entity_poly.pdbx_strand_id
1 'polypeptide(L)'
;MTAPVPDVPSDSPAAGRRSGARSSSTTPSTAHQFAQQVKQQVAEHLTEPIKPKLRGWLHLGMFPAALIAGLVLTALADSPRGRIACGIYALTACLLFGVSALYHRGDWSPRMDGILRRLDHANIFLIIAGTYTPLTLLLLPGVKGRWLLWGIWAAAGAGIVFRVFWVGAPRWLYTPCYIAMGWAAVFFLPDFLHAGGLAVLILVIVGGLLYSAGGIVYGIKRPNPSPRWFGFHEVFHSLTLAAFAVHYVGISLVAYQHA
;
A
#
# COMPACT_ATOMS: atom_id res chain seq x y z
N MET A 1 76.91 -70.40 -27.37
CA MET A 1 76.28 -70.43 -28.71
C MET A 1 75.93 -68.99 -29.10
N THR A 2 75.90 -68.70 -30.41
CA THR A 2 75.29 -67.51 -31.06
C THR A 2 75.56 -66.12 -30.49
N ALA A 3 76.36 -65.33 -31.21
CA ALA A 3 76.21 -63.86 -31.29
C ALA A 3 75.11 -63.51 -32.33
N PRO A 4 74.63 -62.25 -32.46
CA PRO A 4 75.41 -61.18 -33.10
C PRO A 4 75.25 -59.75 -32.50
N VAL A 5 75.75 -58.75 -33.25
CA VAL A 5 75.87 -57.28 -33.07
C VAL A 5 75.01 -56.61 -34.20
N PRO A 6 74.56 -55.33 -34.21
CA PRO A 6 74.99 -54.08 -33.52
C PRO A 6 73.84 -53.46 -32.64
N ASP A 7 73.53 -52.16 -32.45
CA ASP A 7 73.94 -50.87 -33.08
C ASP A 7 73.67 -49.60 -32.21
N VAL A 8 73.99 -48.41 -32.76
CA VAL A 8 74.04 -47.08 -32.13
C VAL A 8 72.75 -46.24 -32.30
N PRO A 9 72.34 -45.44 -31.28
CA PRO A 9 71.50 -44.25 -31.46
C PRO A 9 72.30 -42.93 -31.29
N SER A 10 71.86 -41.88 -31.98
CA SER A 10 72.59 -40.62 -32.16
C SER A 10 72.07 -39.44 -31.30
N ASP A 11 72.75 -38.31 -31.47
CA ASP A 11 72.28 -36.93 -31.27
C ASP A 11 72.27 -36.29 -29.86
N SER A 12 72.45 -34.96 -29.90
CA SER A 12 72.49 -34.05 -28.77
C SER A 12 71.29 -33.05 -28.84
N PRO A 13 71.37 -31.79 -28.38
CA PRO A 13 70.77 -31.47 -27.09
C PRO A 13 69.64 -30.42 -27.16
N ALA A 14 68.68 -30.46 -26.24
CA ALA A 14 67.71 -29.38 -26.06
C ALA A 14 67.26 -29.20 -24.60
N ALA A 15 67.57 -28.03 -24.02
CA ALA A 15 67.07 -27.65 -22.69
C ALA A 15 65.62 -27.13 -22.79
N GLY A 16 64.66 -27.97 -22.40
CA GLY A 16 63.22 -27.64 -22.40
C GLY A 16 62.85 -26.54 -21.39
N ARG A 17 62.87 -25.27 -21.82
CA ARG A 17 62.38 -24.14 -21.03
C ARG A 17 60.87 -24.29 -20.78
N ARG A 18 60.47 -24.50 -19.52
CA ARG A 18 59.04 -24.44 -19.13
C ARG A 18 58.54 -23.00 -19.25
N SER A 19 57.81 -22.70 -20.32
CA SER A 19 57.13 -21.42 -20.50
C SER A 19 56.07 -21.25 -19.41
N GLY A 20 56.15 -20.16 -18.65
CA GLY A 20 55.16 -19.82 -17.64
C GLY A 20 53.91 -19.26 -18.33
N ALA A 21 52.83 -20.04 -18.35
CA ALA A 21 51.52 -19.61 -18.83
C ALA A 21 50.92 -18.55 -17.88
N ARG A 22 51.35 -17.29 -18.04
CA ARG A 22 50.66 -16.14 -17.45
C ARG A 22 49.26 -16.09 -18.04
N SER A 23 48.25 -16.37 -17.22
CA SER A 23 46.87 -16.01 -17.52
C SER A 23 46.79 -14.49 -17.68
N SER A 24 46.70 -14.04 -18.93
CA SER A 24 46.50 -12.63 -19.24
C SER A 24 45.12 -12.22 -18.77
N SER A 25 45.04 -11.64 -17.57
CA SER A 25 43.84 -10.95 -17.08
C SER A 25 43.62 -9.70 -17.93
N THR A 26 42.96 -9.86 -19.08
CA THR A 26 42.58 -8.77 -19.97
C THR A 26 41.49 -7.93 -19.32
N THR A 27 41.92 -6.93 -18.55
CA THR A 27 41.04 -5.88 -18.01
C THR A 27 40.17 -5.36 -19.15
N PRO A 28 38.82 -5.48 -19.09
CA PRO A 28 37.97 -5.11 -20.21
C PRO A 28 38.17 -3.64 -20.54
N SER A 29 38.31 -3.30 -21.82
CA SER A 29 38.61 -1.93 -22.25
C SER A 29 37.54 -0.95 -21.77
N THR A 30 37.91 0.33 -21.60
CA THR A 30 36.99 1.38 -21.13
C THR A 30 35.73 1.47 -22.00
N ALA A 31 35.85 1.23 -23.30
CA ALA A 31 34.73 1.15 -24.24
C ALA A 31 33.80 -0.05 -23.96
N HIS A 32 34.34 -1.22 -23.61
CA HIS A 32 33.53 -2.37 -23.19
C HIS A 32 32.85 -2.11 -21.84
N GLN A 33 33.54 -1.53 -20.86
CA GLN A 33 32.96 -1.19 -19.56
C GLN A 33 31.79 -0.20 -19.71
N PHE A 34 32.00 0.88 -20.47
CA PHE A 34 30.95 1.84 -20.82
C PHE A 34 29.78 1.19 -21.55
N ALA A 35 30.03 0.33 -22.54
CA ALA A 35 28.98 -0.38 -23.27
C ALA A 35 28.15 -1.32 -22.38
N GLN A 36 28.75 -1.92 -21.34
CA GLN A 36 28.01 -2.73 -20.36
C GLN A 36 27.22 -1.84 -19.38
N GLN A 37 27.78 -0.71 -18.92
CA GLN A 37 27.04 0.26 -18.11
C GLN A 37 25.81 0.81 -18.84
N VAL A 38 25.96 1.21 -20.11
CA VAL A 38 24.84 1.69 -20.95
C VAL A 38 23.80 0.57 -21.16
N LYS A 39 24.22 -0.66 -21.43
CA LYS A 39 23.29 -1.81 -21.53
C LYS A 39 22.54 -2.05 -20.23
N GLN A 40 23.20 -1.96 -19.08
CA GLN A 40 22.59 -2.14 -17.77
C GLN A 40 21.59 -1.02 -17.46
N GLN A 41 21.97 0.25 -17.66
CA GLN A 41 21.07 1.40 -17.50
C GLN A 41 19.84 1.31 -18.42
N VAL A 42 20.02 0.89 -19.67
CA VAL A 42 18.91 0.65 -20.60
C VAL A 42 18.03 -0.52 -20.15
N ALA A 43 18.60 -1.62 -19.67
CA ALA A 43 17.83 -2.75 -19.15
C ALA A 43 17.04 -2.40 -17.87
N GLU A 44 17.64 -1.62 -16.97
CA GLU A 44 16.99 -1.07 -15.78
C GLU A 44 15.84 -0.14 -16.18
N HIS A 45 16.07 0.82 -17.08
CA HIS A 45 15.04 1.77 -17.53
C HIS A 45 13.91 1.10 -18.35
N LEU A 46 14.18 -0.03 -19.01
CA LEU A 46 13.17 -0.86 -19.68
C LEU A 46 12.40 -1.79 -18.71
N THR A 47 12.87 -1.98 -17.48
CA THR A 47 12.22 -2.84 -16.47
C THR A 47 11.59 -2.06 -15.31
N GLU A 48 11.85 -0.75 -15.18
CA GLU A 48 11.14 0.12 -14.24
C GLU A 48 9.62 0.15 -14.50
N PRO A 49 8.77 -0.09 -13.47
CA PRO A 49 7.33 -0.09 -13.64
C PRO A 49 6.79 1.35 -13.79
N ILE A 50 6.40 1.70 -15.01
CA ILE A 50 5.84 3.02 -15.38
C ILE A 50 4.80 3.51 -14.36
N LYS A 51 5.06 4.67 -13.72
CA LYS A 51 4.11 5.39 -12.87
C LYS A 51 2.96 5.92 -13.76
N PRO A 52 1.70 5.46 -13.60
CA PRO A 52 0.61 5.89 -14.47
C PRO A 52 0.27 7.37 -14.28
N LYS A 53 -0.13 8.05 -15.35
CA LYS A 53 -0.37 9.52 -15.34
C LYS A 53 -1.40 9.98 -14.31
N LEU A 54 -2.41 9.16 -14.00
CA LEU A 54 -3.47 9.50 -13.03
C LEU A 54 -3.09 9.22 -11.56
N ARG A 55 -1.86 8.75 -11.29
CA ARG A 55 -1.36 8.52 -9.92
C ARG A 55 -1.51 9.77 -9.05
N GLY A 56 -2.23 9.60 -7.93
CA GLY A 56 -2.51 10.65 -6.94
C GLY A 56 -3.68 11.58 -7.27
N TRP A 57 -4.14 11.66 -8.52
CA TRP A 57 -5.19 12.63 -8.92
C TRP A 57 -6.55 12.34 -8.27
N LEU A 58 -6.92 11.06 -8.13
CA LEU A 58 -8.16 10.67 -7.45
C LEU A 58 -8.21 11.16 -6.00
N HIS A 59 -7.10 11.05 -5.26
CA HIS A 59 -7.01 11.50 -3.87
C HIS A 59 -6.89 13.03 -3.77
N LEU A 60 -6.22 13.68 -4.73
CA LEU A 60 -6.16 15.14 -4.82
C LEU A 60 -7.56 15.75 -5.05
N GLY A 61 -8.38 15.15 -5.91
CA GLY A 61 -9.76 15.58 -6.14
C GLY A 61 -10.72 15.22 -5.00
N MET A 62 -10.52 14.07 -4.34
CA MET A 62 -11.36 13.67 -3.20
C MET A 62 -11.06 14.45 -1.93
N PHE A 63 -9.83 14.94 -1.69
CA PHE A 63 -9.49 15.71 -0.49
C PHE A 63 -10.42 16.90 -0.20
N PRO A 64 -10.65 17.86 -1.11
CA PRO A 64 -11.58 18.97 -0.86
C PRO A 64 -13.04 18.51 -0.72
N ALA A 65 -13.45 17.47 -1.45
CA ALA A 65 -14.79 16.90 -1.33
C ALA A 65 -15.01 16.26 0.04
N ALA A 66 -14.04 15.48 0.54
CA ALA A 66 -14.07 14.87 1.86
C ALA A 66 -13.99 15.90 3.00
N LEU A 67 -13.27 17.00 2.81
CA LEU A 67 -13.25 18.14 3.74
C LEU A 67 -14.62 18.81 3.83
N ILE A 68 -15.21 19.19 2.70
CA ILE A 68 -16.53 19.85 2.66
C ILE A 68 -17.62 18.91 3.21
N ALA A 69 -17.65 17.65 2.75
CA ALA A 69 -18.59 16.66 3.22
C ALA A 69 -18.42 16.38 4.73
N GLY A 70 -17.17 16.25 5.21
CA GLY A 70 -16.86 16.07 6.63
C GLY A 70 -17.28 17.25 7.51
N LEU A 71 -17.14 18.48 7.02
CA LEU A 71 -17.64 19.69 7.70
C LEU A 71 -19.17 19.71 7.76
N VAL A 72 -19.86 19.41 6.65
CA VAL A 72 -21.33 19.31 6.59
C VAL A 72 -21.83 18.25 7.57
N LEU A 73 -21.25 17.05 7.54
CA LEU A 73 -21.59 15.94 8.45
C LEU A 73 -21.36 16.30 9.93
N THR A 74 -20.29 17.03 10.22
CA THR A 74 -19.99 17.46 11.60
C THR A 74 -20.90 18.61 12.05
N ALA A 75 -21.35 19.48 11.15
CA ALA A 75 -22.26 20.58 11.47
C ALA A 75 -23.72 20.11 11.63
N LEU A 76 -24.16 19.16 10.81
CA LEU A 76 -25.53 18.64 10.79
C LEU A 76 -25.78 17.48 11.77
N ALA A 77 -24.75 16.91 12.41
CA ALA A 77 -24.95 15.87 13.41
C ALA A 77 -25.71 16.40 14.64
N ASP A 78 -26.78 15.72 15.05
CA ASP A 78 -27.75 16.24 16.03
C ASP A 78 -27.14 16.40 17.42
N SER A 79 -26.44 15.36 17.90
CA SER A 79 -25.87 15.31 19.26
C SER A 79 -24.39 15.73 19.30
N PRO A 80 -23.90 16.35 20.40
CA PRO A 80 -22.46 16.64 20.58
C PRO A 80 -21.56 15.40 20.44
N ARG A 81 -22.07 14.23 20.84
CA ARG A 81 -21.44 12.92 20.65
C ARG A 81 -21.29 12.57 19.16
N GLY A 82 -22.36 12.77 18.37
CA GLY A 82 -22.33 12.63 16.91
C GLY A 82 -21.32 13.58 16.25
N ARG A 83 -21.29 14.86 16.67
CA ARG A 83 -20.35 15.87 16.17
C ARG A 83 -18.89 15.47 16.40
N ILE A 84 -18.54 15.02 17.61
CA ILE A 84 -17.19 14.51 17.92
C ILE A 84 -16.85 13.30 17.03
N ALA A 85 -17.76 12.34 16.90
CA ALA A 85 -17.52 11.12 16.13
C ALA A 85 -17.38 11.38 14.62
N CYS A 86 -18.19 12.28 14.07
CA CYS A 86 -18.13 12.71 12.67
C CYS A 86 -16.89 13.57 12.39
N GLY A 87 -16.49 14.44 13.32
CA GLY A 87 -15.27 15.23 13.23
C GLY A 87 -14.01 14.36 13.21
N ILE A 88 -13.99 13.26 13.97
CA ILE A 88 -12.92 12.25 13.92
C ILE A 88 -12.90 11.57 12.54
N TYR A 89 -14.04 11.08 12.04
CA TYR A 89 -14.14 10.50 10.69
C TYR A 89 -13.63 11.47 9.61
N ALA A 90 -14.12 12.71 9.61
CA ALA A 90 -13.71 13.78 8.71
C ALA A 90 -12.20 14.06 8.76
N LEU A 91 -11.61 14.18 9.96
CA LEU A 91 -10.18 14.42 10.14
C LEU A 91 -9.35 13.27 9.55
N THR A 92 -9.70 12.02 9.85
CA THR A 92 -8.97 10.86 9.33
C THR A 92 -9.09 10.72 7.81
N ALA A 93 -10.22 11.12 7.21
CA ALA A 93 -10.41 11.14 5.77
C ALA A 93 -9.58 12.24 5.10
N CYS A 94 -9.55 13.44 5.68
CA CYS A 94 -8.68 14.53 5.23
C CYS A 94 -7.20 14.14 5.30
N LEU A 95 -6.77 13.47 6.38
CA LEU A 95 -5.41 12.96 6.51
C LEU A 95 -5.10 11.90 5.44
N LEU A 96 -5.99 10.92 5.21
CA LEU A 96 -5.82 9.92 4.16
C LEU A 96 -5.65 10.56 2.78
N PHE A 97 -6.66 11.29 2.31
CA PHE A 97 -6.66 11.82 0.94
C PHE A 97 -5.59 12.90 0.74
N GLY A 98 -5.37 13.78 1.73
CA GLY A 98 -4.38 14.86 1.67
C GLY A 98 -2.94 14.34 1.64
N VAL A 99 -2.57 13.44 2.55
CA VAL A 99 -1.22 12.84 2.57
C VAL A 99 -0.98 11.99 1.33
N SER A 100 -1.98 11.22 0.88
CA SER A 100 -1.84 10.35 -0.29
C SER A 100 -1.73 11.15 -1.60
N ALA A 101 -2.47 12.26 -1.72
CA ALA A 101 -2.31 13.22 -2.80
C ALA A 101 -0.90 13.83 -2.79
N LEU A 102 -0.45 14.36 -1.64
CA LEU A 102 0.87 14.96 -1.47
C LEU A 102 1.99 13.96 -1.82
N TYR A 103 1.89 12.72 -1.32
CA TYR A 103 2.85 11.65 -1.58
C TYR A 103 2.98 11.36 -3.09
N HIS A 104 1.86 11.21 -3.78
CA HIS A 104 1.87 10.76 -5.16
C HIS A 104 2.07 11.86 -6.20
N ARG A 105 1.68 13.11 -5.89
CA ARG A 105 1.71 14.25 -6.82
C ARG A 105 2.99 15.08 -6.76
N GLY A 106 3.65 15.16 -5.61
CA GLY A 106 4.93 15.85 -5.49
C GLY A 106 6.11 15.08 -6.07
N ASP A 107 7.20 15.80 -6.30
CA ASP A 107 8.53 15.26 -6.55
C ASP A 107 9.38 15.51 -5.28
N TRP A 108 10.03 14.47 -4.77
CA TRP A 108 10.47 14.43 -3.38
C TRP A 108 11.87 13.83 -3.25
N SER A 109 12.70 14.42 -2.38
CA SER A 109 13.98 13.79 -2.02
C SER A 109 13.75 12.39 -1.41
N PRO A 110 14.70 11.44 -1.55
CA PRO A 110 14.50 10.06 -1.08
C PRO A 110 14.12 9.94 0.41
N ARG A 111 14.58 10.89 1.24
CA ARG A 111 14.17 10.99 2.65
C ARG A 111 12.71 11.37 2.81
N MET A 112 12.18 12.29 2.00
CA MET A 112 10.80 12.77 2.07
C MET A 112 9.82 11.75 1.45
N ASP A 113 10.15 11.14 0.30
CA ASP A 113 9.41 9.97 -0.22
C ASP A 113 9.32 8.86 0.85
N GLY A 114 10.45 8.56 1.50
CA GLY A 114 10.54 7.59 2.59
C GLY A 114 9.82 7.96 3.89
N ILE A 115 9.32 9.19 4.03
CA ILE A 115 8.44 9.64 5.13
C ILE A 115 6.99 9.62 4.67
N LEU A 116 6.68 10.24 3.53
CA LEU A 116 5.33 10.33 2.97
C LEU A 116 4.74 8.94 2.68
N ARG A 117 5.53 7.98 2.19
CA ARG A 117 5.12 6.57 2.05
C ARG A 117 4.75 5.91 3.40
N ARG A 118 5.38 6.30 4.51
CA ARG A 118 4.99 5.77 5.84
C ARG A 118 3.65 6.35 6.25
N LEU A 119 3.47 7.66 6.11
CA LEU A 119 2.24 8.37 6.48
C LEU A 119 1.05 7.92 5.62
N ASP A 120 1.21 7.82 4.30
CA ASP A 120 0.22 7.29 3.35
C ASP A 120 -0.26 5.89 3.74
N HIS A 121 0.67 4.96 3.98
CA HIS A 121 0.32 3.59 4.40
C HIS A 121 -0.25 3.56 5.84
N ALA A 122 0.26 4.37 6.77
CA ALA A 122 -0.22 4.42 8.15
C ALA A 122 -1.64 5.00 8.24
N ASN A 123 -1.98 5.97 7.38
CA ASN A 123 -3.31 6.57 7.35
C ASN A 123 -4.42 5.59 6.94
N ILE A 124 -4.09 4.44 6.33
CA ILE A 124 -5.07 3.37 6.05
C ILE A 124 -5.59 2.77 7.36
N PHE A 125 -4.73 2.52 8.36
CA PHE A 125 -5.18 2.13 9.70
C PHE A 125 -6.03 3.23 10.36
N LEU A 126 -5.62 4.48 10.19
CA LEU A 126 -6.27 5.63 10.81
C LEU A 126 -7.68 5.89 10.26
N ILE A 127 -7.90 5.81 8.94
CA ILE A 127 -9.25 5.96 8.36
C ILE A 127 -10.16 4.79 8.74
N ILE A 128 -9.64 3.56 8.87
CA ILE A 128 -10.46 2.44 9.33
C ILE A 128 -10.99 2.77 10.74
N ALA A 129 -10.11 3.17 11.67
CA ALA A 129 -10.54 3.59 13.01
C ALA A 129 -11.46 4.82 13.00
N GLY A 130 -11.22 5.77 12.10
CA GLY A 130 -12.11 6.90 11.82
C GLY A 130 -13.53 6.47 11.44
N THR A 131 -13.67 5.57 10.46
CA THR A 131 -14.97 5.03 10.00
C THR A 131 -15.70 4.25 11.10
N TYR A 132 -14.98 3.47 11.91
CA TYR A 132 -15.58 2.78 13.07
C TYR A 132 -16.05 3.74 14.16
N THR A 133 -15.50 4.95 14.26
CA THR A 133 -15.79 5.86 15.39
C THR A 133 -17.27 6.31 15.44
N PRO A 134 -17.91 6.84 14.39
CA PRO A 134 -19.34 7.14 14.41
C PRO A 134 -20.21 5.86 14.45
N LEU A 135 -19.82 4.79 13.76
CA LEU A 135 -20.57 3.52 13.79
C LEU A 135 -20.65 2.94 15.22
N THR A 136 -19.53 2.92 15.94
CA THR A 136 -19.48 2.44 17.35
C THR A 136 -20.13 3.40 18.33
N LEU A 137 -19.96 4.71 18.16
CA LEU A 137 -20.48 5.68 19.11
C LEU A 137 -22.00 5.93 18.94
N LEU A 138 -22.56 5.74 17.76
CA LEU A 138 -23.98 6.01 17.50
C LEU A 138 -24.84 4.73 17.44
N LEU A 139 -24.33 3.61 16.91
CA LEU A 139 -25.14 2.38 16.75
C LEU A 139 -24.99 1.37 17.90
N LEU A 140 -23.89 1.40 18.67
CA LEU A 140 -23.61 0.33 19.65
C LEU A 140 -23.80 0.78 21.11
N PRO A 141 -24.71 0.13 21.86
CA PRO A 141 -24.98 0.51 23.24
C PRO A 141 -23.83 0.15 24.20
N GLY A 142 -23.59 1.03 25.17
CA GLY A 142 -22.86 0.76 26.41
C GLY A 142 -21.50 0.07 26.24
N VAL A 143 -21.44 -1.21 26.63
CA VAL A 143 -20.20 -2.00 26.71
C VAL A 143 -19.73 -2.47 25.33
N LYS A 144 -20.63 -2.88 24.43
CA LYS A 144 -20.29 -3.36 23.07
C LYS A 144 -19.53 -2.28 22.28
N GLY A 145 -20.07 -1.06 22.24
CA GLY A 145 -19.47 0.06 21.52
C GLY A 145 -18.07 0.40 22.02
N ARG A 146 -17.84 0.34 23.34
CA ARG A 146 -16.50 0.57 23.92
C ARG A 146 -15.50 -0.50 23.53
N TRP A 147 -15.86 -1.78 23.55
CA TRP A 147 -14.94 -2.86 23.15
C TRP A 147 -14.53 -2.74 21.68
N LEU A 148 -15.48 -2.53 20.77
CA LEU A 148 -15.15 -2.38 19.34
C LEU A 148 -14.34 -1.11 19.09
N LEU A 149 -14.71 0.04 19.67
CA LEU A 149 -13.99 1.31 19.50
C LEU A 149 -12.54 1.20 20.00
N TRP A 150 -12.32 0.76 21.24
CA TRP A 150 -10.97 0.67 21.81
C TRP A 150 -10.13 -0.44 21.15
N GLY A 151 -10.73 -1.58 20.81
CA GLY A 151 -10.03 -2.65 20.07
C GLY A 151 -9.56 -2.17 18.69
N ILE A 152 -10.40 -1.42 17.98
CA ILE A 152 -10.06 -0.83 16.67
C ILE A 152 -8.99 0.26 16.81
N TRP A 153 -9.10 1.19 17.76
CA TRP A 153 -8.07 2.22 17.95
C TRP A 153 -6.73 1.64 18.44
N ALA A 154 -6.74 0.57 19.25
CA ALA A 154 -5.54 -0.17 19.62
C ALA A 154 -4.90 -0.90 18.41
N ALA A 155 -5.72 -1.55 17.57
CA ALA A 155 -5.27 -2.16 16.32
C ALA A 155 -4.68 -1.13 15.35
N ALA A 156 -5.29 0.06 15.27
CA ALA A 156 -4.75 1.18 14.49
C ALA A 156 -3.39 1.63 15.02
N GLY A 157 -3.26 1.86 16.33
CA GLY A 157 -1.99 2.23 16.97
C GLY A 157 -0.89 1.22 16.70
N ALA A 158 -1.16 -0.07 16.89
CA ALA A 158 -0.22 -1.16 16.61
C ALA A 158 0.18 -1.21 15.12
N GLY A 159 -0.78 -1.05 14.20
CA GLY A 159 -0.54 -1.02 12.76
C GLY A 159 0.29 0.19 12.30
N ILE A 160 0.01 1.37 12.86
CA ILE A 160 0.76 2.61 12.60
C ILE A 160 2.20 2.46 13.09
N VAL A 161 2.41 1.99 14.33
CA VAL A 161 3.74 1.68 14.88
C VAL A 161 4.49 0.70 13.96
N PHE A 162 3.86 -0.42 13.60
CA PHE A 162 4.41 -1.40 12.67
C PHE A 162 4.84 -0.78 11.32
N ARG A 163 4.00 0.06 10.69
CA ARG A 163 4.33 0.70 9.40
C ARG A 163 5.36 1.83 9.48
N VAL A 164 5.44 2.54 10.60
CA VAL A 164 6.41 3.62 10.81
C VAL A 164 7.82 3.08 11.05
N PHE A 165 7.95 2.00 11.83
CA PHE A 165 9.24 1.36 12.10
C PHE A 165 9.66 0.39 10.99
N TRP A 166 8.79 -0.50 10.51
CA TRP A 166 9.13 -1.48 9.46
C TRP A 166 8.73 -0.99 8.05
N VAL A 167 9.42 0.04 7.58
CA VAL A 167 9.18 0.69 6.26
C VAL A 167 9.14 -0.33 5.12
N GLY A 168 10.10 -1.28 5.11
CA GLY A 168 10.27 -2.32 4.10
C GLY A 168 9.36 -3.54 4.23
N ALA A 169 8.42 -3.58 5.18
CA ALA A 169 7.48 -4.70 5.30
C ALA A 169 6.75 -4.95 3.97
N PRO A 170 6.61 -6.21 3.50
CA PRO A 170 6.02 -6.52 2.20
C PRO A 170 4.50 -6.30 2.21
N ARG A 171 3.91 -5.94 1.06
CA ARG A 171 2.48 -5.60 0.97
C ARG A 171 1.54 -6.74 1.40
N TRP A 172 1.95 -7.99 1.16
CA TRP A 172 1.17 -9.16 1.57
C TRP A 172 1.02 -9.28 3.09
N LEU A 173 1.88 -8.62 3.88
CA LEU A 173 1.81 -8.64 5.34
C LEU A 173 0.84 -7.57 5.88
N TYR A 174 0.94 -6.32 5.41
CA TYR A 174 0.06 -5.24 5.93
C TYR A 174 -1.33 -5.18 5.29
N THR A 175 -1.51 -5.63 4.04
CA THR A 175 -2.83 -5.58 3.39
C THR A 175 -3.87 -6.48 4.10
N PRO A 176 -3.53 -7.73 4.52
CA PRO A 176 -4.43 -8.52 5.37
C PRO A 176 -4.71 -7.88 6.74
N CYS A 177 -3.77 -7.14 7.34
CA CYS A 177 -4.04 -6.40 8.58
C CYS A 177 -5.15 -5.35 8.40
N TYR A 178 -5.13 -4.60 7.28
CA TYR A 178 -6.22 -3.66 6.94
C TYR A 178 -7.55 -4.39 6.77
N ILE A 179 -7.56 -5.53 6.07
CA ILE A 179 -8.78 -6.30 5.79
C ILE A 179 -9.34 -6.91 7.08
N ALA A 180 -8.51 -7.57 7.90
CA ALA A 180 -8.92 -8.17 9.17
C ALA A 180 -9.49 -7.12 10.16
N MET A 181 -8.84 -5.96 10.24
CA MET A 181 -9.33 -4.82 11.02
C MET A 181 -10.65 -4.25 10.45
N GLY A 182 -10.76 -4.16 9.11
CA GLY A 182 -11.98 -3.76 8.42
C GLY A 182 -13.15 -4.72 8.62
N TRP A 183 -12.89 -6.01 8.85
CA TRP A 183 -13.91 -7.05 9.02
C TRP A 183 -14.44 -7.22 10.45
N ALA A 184 -13.89 -6.51 11.46
CA ALA A 184 -14.40 -6.57 12.83
C ALA A 184 -15.90 -6.20 12.95
N ALA A 185 -16.41 -5.37 12.04
CA ALA A 185 -17.81 -5.01 11.88
C ALA A 185 -18.74 -6.21 11.70
N VAL A 186 -18.28 -7.32 11.13
CA VAL A 186 -19.09 -8.52 10.86
C VAL A 186 -19.71 -9.07 12.15
N PHE A 187 -18.97 -9.01 13.27
CA PHE A 187 -19.46 -9.45 14.58
C PHE A 187 -20.55 -8.54 15.19
N PHE A 188 -20.81 -7.38 14.59
CA PHE A 188 -21.73 -6.35 15.09
C PHE A 188 -22.82 -5.96 14.05
N LEU A 189 -22.86 -6.62 12.88
CA LEU A 189 -23.90 -6.41 11.87
C LEU A 189 -25.34 -6.54 12.42
N PRO A 190 -25.67 -7.49 13.34
CA PRO A 190 -27.01 -7.53 13.94
C PRO A 190 -27.32 -6.31 14.80
N ASP A 191 -26.36 -5.78 15.55
CA ASP A 191 -26.53 -4.54 16.33
C ASP A 191 -26.71 -3.33 15.39
N PHE A 192 -25.93 -3.25 14.31
CA PHE A 192 -26.08 -2.19 13.30
C PHE A 192 -27.43 -2.23 12.60
N LEU A 193 -27.98 -3.42 12.32
CA LEU A 193 -29.33 -3.60 11.76
C LEU A 193 -30.40 -3.12 12.74
N HIS A 194 -30.30 -3.47 14.02
CA HIS A 194 -31.28 -3.08 15.03
C HIS A 194 -31.26 -1.59 15.37
N ALA A 195 -30.09 -0.95 15.35
CA ALA A 195 -29.95 0.47 15.68
C ALA A 195 -30.12 1.41 14.47
N GLY A 196 -29.52 1.08 13.32
CA GLY A 196 -29.49 1.94 12.12
C GLY A 196 -30.39 1.47 10.97
N GLY A 197 -31.06 0.32 11.12
CA GLY A 197 -31.94 -0.23 10.11
C GLY A 197 -31.23 -0.80 8.87
N LEU A 198 -32.05 -1.30 7.94
CA LEU A 198 -31.57 -2.06 6.78
C LEU A 198 -30.71 -1.22 5.81
N ALA A 199 -31.00 0.07 5.64
CA ALA A 199 -30.24 0.95 4.77
C ALA A 199 -28.78 1.12 5.25
N VAL A 200 -28.60 1.38 6.54
CA VAL A 200 -27.26 1.51 7.16
C VAL A 200 -26.51 0.18 7.10
N LEU A 201 -27.18 -0.94 7.37
CA LEU A 201 -26.58 -2.27 7.23
C LEU A 201 -26.04 -2.51 5.81
N ILE A 202 -26.85 -2.26 4.77
CA ILE A 202 -26.46 -2.46 3.37
C ILE A 202 -25.27 -1.56 3.02
N LEU A 203 -25.28 -0.29 3.44
CA LEU A 203 -24.17 0.63 3.18
C LEU A 203 -22.88 0.19 3.88
N VAL A 204 -22.94 -0.28 5.14
CA VAL A 204 -21.77 -0.84 5.85
C VAL A 204 -21.21 -2.08 5.12
N ILE A 205 -22.07 -2.99 4.66
CA ILE A 205 -21.66 -4.19 3.91
C ILE A 205 -21.03 -3.81 2.57
N VAL A 206 -21.67 -2.95 1.77
CA VAL A 206 -21.18 -2.53 0.46
C VAL A 206 -19.86 -1.77 0.59
N GLY A 207 -19.72 -0.87 1.56
CA GLY A 207 -18.47 -0.17 1.84
C GLY A 207 -17.33 -1.12 2.24
N GLY A 208 -17.61 -2.07 3.13
CA GLY A 208 -16.65 -3.10 3.53
C GLY A 208 -16.22 -4.02 2.38
N LEU A 209 -17.15 -4.39 1.48
CA LEU A 209 -16.85 -5.17 0.28
C LEU A 209 -16.03 -4.38 -0.74
N LEU A 210 -16.33 -3.08 -0.95
CA LEU A 210 -15.55 -2.20 -1.82
C LEU A 210 -14.11 -2.02 -1.31
N TYR A 211 -13.93 -1.78 0.01
CA TYR A 211 -12.60 -1.74 0.62
C TYR A 211 -11.87 -3.08 0.48
N SER A 212 -12.56 -4.21 0.67
CA SER A 212 -11.97 -5.55 0.55
C SER A 212 -11.52 -5.84 -0.89
N ALA A 213 -12.36 -5.52 -1.88
CA ALA A 213 -12.02 -5.64 -3.30
C ALA A 213 -10.82 -4.76 -3.68
N GLY A 214 -10.78 -3.52 -3.16
CA GLY A 214 -9.62 -2.62 -3.31
C GLY A 214 -8.34 -3.21 -2.73
N GLY A 215 -8.40 -3.75 -1.51
CA GLY A 215 -7.27 -4.42 -0.86
C GLY A 215 -6.77 -5.64 -1.65
N ILE A 216 -7.67 -6.45 -2.18
CA ILE A 216 -7.34 -7.59 -3.05
C ILE A 216 -6.62 -7.10 -4.31
N VAL A 217 -7.17 -6.12 -5.04
CA VAL A 217 -6.58 -5.51 -6.24
C VAL A 217 -5.17 -4.96 -5.97
N TYR A 218 -4.99 -4.26 -4.86
CA TYR A 218 -3.69 -3.74 -4.41
C TYR A 218 -2.67 -4.85 -4.10
N GLY A 219 -3.13 -5.93 -3.44
CA GLY A 219 -2.32 -7.10 -3.11
C GLY A 219 -1.83 -7.86 -4.36
N ILE A 220 -2.76 -8.22 -5.26
CA ILE A 220 -2.49 -9.01 -6.47
C ILE A 220 -1.92 -8.19 -7.64
N LYS A 221 -1.92 -6.85 -7.52
CA LYS A 221 -1.42 -5.89 -8.52
C LYS A 221 -2.13 -5.99 -9.90
N ARG A 222 -3.40 -6.41 -9.91
CA ARG A 222 -4.26 -6.56 -11.10
C ARG A 222 -5.72 -6.22 -10.74
N PRO A 223 -6.57 -5.79 -11.70
CA PRO A 223 -6.28 -5.56 -13.13
C PRO A 223 -5.39 -4.33 -13.37
N ASN A 224 -4.87 -4.18 -14.60
CA ASN A 224 -4.18 -2.96 -15.03
C ASN A 224 -4.83 -2.42 -16.32
N PRO A 225 -5.97 -1.71 -16.22
CA PRO A 225 -6.76 -1.29 -17.40
C PRO A 225 -5.97 -0.49 -18.44
N SER A 226 -5.04 0.37 -18.02
CA SER A 226 -4.13 1.08 -18.90
C SER A 226 -2.81 1.37 -18.18
N PRO A 227 -1.73 0.60 -18.41
CA PRO A 227 -0.45 0.75 -17.68
C PRO A 227 0.17 2.17 -17.72
N ARG A 228 -0.16 2.99 -18.73
CA ARG A 228 0.33 4.38 -18.85
C ARG A 228 -0.56 5.42 -18.17
N TRP A 229 -1.84 5.11 -17.89
CA TRP A 229 -2.81 6.08 -17.38
C TRP A 229 -3.49 5.64 -16.07
N PHE A 230 -3.94 4.40 -15.99
CA PHE A 230 -4.80 3.86 -14.92
C PHE A 230 -4.46 2.38 -14.67
N GLY A 231 -3.61 2.10 -13.68
CA GLY A 231 -3.20 0.75 -13.29
C GLY A 231 -3.97 0.23 -12.07
N PHE A 232 -3.49 -0.88 -11.49
CA PHE A 232 -4.13 -1.54 -10.33
C PHE A 232 -4.28 -0.63 -9.11
N HIS A 233 -3.37 0.33 -8.94
CA HIS A 233 -3.36 1.25 -7.80
C HIS A 233 -4.41 2.36 -7.98
N GLU A 234 -4.64 2.79 -9.20
CA GLU A 234 -5.75 3.69 -9.55
C GLU A 234 -7.10 2.98 -9.41
N VAL A 235 -7.21 1.69 -9.79
CA VAL A 235 -8.40 0.85 -9.49
C VAL A 235 -8.62 0.75 -7.97
N PHE A 236 -7.57 0.49 -7.18
CA PHE A 236 -7.63 0.49 -5.72
C PHE A 236 -8.13 1.83 -5.17
N HIS A 237 -7.60 2.97 -5.64
CA HIS A 237 -8.05 4.30 -5.23
C HIS A 237 -9.50 4.59 -5.61
N SER A 238 -9.98 4.17 -6.79
CA SER A 238 -11.41 4.30 -7.14
C SER A 238 -12.31 3.47 -6.21
N LEU A 239 -11.87 2.28 -5.79
CA LEU A 239 -12.63 1.44 -4.86
C LEU A 239 -12.62 2.00 -3.42
N THR A 240 -11.51 2.59 -2.95
CA THR A 240 -11.48 3.28 -1.64
C THR A 240 -12.29 4.57 -1.63
N LEU A 241 -12.35 5.31 -2.75
CA LEU A 241 -13.22 6.47 -2.94
C LEU A 241 -14.70 6.08 -2.88
N ALA A 242 -15.08 5.02 -3.59
CA ALA A 242 -16.45 4.51 -3.58
C ALA A 242 -16.85 3.99 -2.18
N ALA A 243 -15.97 3.25 -1.52
CA ALA A 243 -16.18 2.78 -0.15
C ALA A 243 -16.35 3.94 0.84
N PHE A 244 -15.50 4.97 0.76
CA PHE A 244 -15.62 6.18 1.59
C PHE A 244 -16.95 6.91 1.36
N ALA A 245 -17.37 7.08 0.11
CA ALA A 245 -18.66 7.71 -0.21
C ALA A 245 -19.85 6.91 0.34
N VAL A 246 -19.82 5.58 0.21
CA VAL A 246 -20.85 4.67 0.74
C VAL A 246 -20.89 4.72 2.28
N HIS A 247 -19.75 4.67 2.95
CA HIS A 247 -19.68 4.83 4.41
C HIS A 247 -20.09 6.22 4.86
N TYR A 248 -19.75 7.28 4.12
CA TYR A 248 -20.20 8.65 4.41
C TYR A 248 -21.74 8.75 4.42
N VAL A 249 -22.41 8.20 3.40
CA VAL A 249 -23.88 8.18 3.35
C VAL A 249 -24.45 7.38 4.51
N GLY A 250 -23.90 6.19 4.79
CA GLY A 250 -24.31 5.36 5.92
C GLY A 250 -24.17 6.07 7.26
N ILE A 251 -23.05 6.76 7.48
CA ILE A 251 -22.79 7.56 8.68
C ILE A 251 -23.73 8.78 8.74
N SER A 252 -24.05 9.43 7.62
CA SER A 252 -24.96 10.58 7.61
C SER A 252 -26.40 10.22 7.99
N LEU A 253 -26.91 9.06 7.56
CA LEU A 253 -28.23 8.57 7.97
C LEU A 253 -28.32 8.38 9.49
N VAL A 254 -27.23 7.91 10.10
CA VAL A 254 -27.09 7.68 11.54
C VAL A 254 -26.88 8.99 12.32
N ALA A 255 -26.10 9.93 11.76
CA ALA A 255 -25.75 11.18 12.42
C ALA A 255 -26.87 12.23 12.47
N TYR A 256 -27.84 12.14 11.54
CA TYR A 256 -28.97 13.09 11.40
C TYR A 256 -30.33 12.49 11.83
N GLN A 257 -30.33 11.35 12.55
CA GLN A 257 -31.54 10.65 13.00
C GLN A 257 -31.46 10.12 14.45
N HIS A 258 -30.35 10.38 15.15
CA HIS A 258 -30.14 9.93 16.53
C HIS A 258 -29.83 11.11 17.46
N ALA A 259 -30.92 11.69 17.98
CA ALA A 259 -30.93 12.56 19.15
C ALA A 259 -31.04 11.73 20.44
#